data_AF-A0A7X9NIG3-F1
#
_entry.id   AF-A0A7X9NIG3-F1
#
_cell.length_a   1.000
_cell.length_b   1.000
_cell.length_c   1.000
_cell.angle_alpha   90.00
_cell.angle_beta   90.00
_cell.angle_gamma   90.00
#
_symmetry.space_group_name_H-M   'P 1'
#
loop_
_entity.id
_entity.type
_entity.pdbx_description
1 polymer ?
#
loop_
_entity_poly.entity_id
_entity_poly.type
_entity_poly.pdbx_seq_one_letter_code
_entity_poly.pdbx_strand_id
1 'polypeptide(L)'
;MFFEGRQSNYEKHPYKNIEGYDAYQGYESILNHLRNDIQNLKKESVVVCLDFYHGTRNKEVLDNLILPLSPDHIIFSEDAKKSEEEIQDLLGNNITNDRVFGVLTTEILDHLFDESKLKDLKAKIKPGLTVIYGVGASLVDSGDIHLYFDLTRWEIQLRYRLGELDNWGASNFEEDILRKYKRGYFVEWRIFDRYKFMVLPKCQYYVETNLENVPKMISIDAYQEGLKTFAHSPFRLVPYFDEGIWGGTWMKEVCELPDSKNNYAWCFDGVPEENSICFQFKDIKVDVPAINLVHTCPNELLGKRVHSRFGKEFPIRFDFLDTMNGGNLSLQVHPLTEYIQDNFGMHYTQDESYYILDAQEDAHVYLGLKDGVELDDFIKALKESQETGNRFEDEKYVNNIPVQKHDHALIPAGTVHCSGSGSMVLEISATPYIFTFKLYDWGRVGLDGKPRPINVDRGYENIQTDRRTDWVMNNLIHRATVIDRDEHMLVERTGLHELEFIDTLRYSFDKEIVITMNDTVHMLNLVEGEEIEVFSLTNDFTPYRVHYVETFIVPSAVKEYGLRPVGKSEGKTVKVICASVR
;
A
#
# COMPACT_ATOMS: atom_id res chain seq x y z
N MET A 1 -9.04 27.90 4.79
CA MET A 1 -8.75 26.55 4.22
C MET A 1 -9.60 26.35 2.99
N PHE A 2 -9.18 25.53 2.01
CA PHE A 2 -9.94 25.37 0.76
C PHE A 2 -11.29 24.67 0.97
N PHE A 3 -11.41 23.83 2.01
CA PHE A 3 -12.61 23.05 2.30
C PHE A 3 -13.69 23.78 3.13
N GLU A 4 -13.42 25.01 3.59
CA GLU A 4 -14.32 25.70 4.52
C GLU A 4 -15.72 25.93 3.91
N GLY A 5 -16.75 25.36 4.56
CA GLY A 5 -18.15 25.44 4.11
C GLY A 5 -18.56 24.45 3.01
N ARG A 6 -17.71 23.47 2.68
CA ARG A 6 -18.02 22.42 1.70
C ARG A 6 -18.62 21.18 2.36
N GLN A 7 -19.40 20.43 1.58
CA GLN A 7 -19.84 19.10 1.96
C GLN A 7 -18.88 18.09 1.34
N SER A 8 -18.41 17.12 2.13
CA SER A 8 -17.56 16.05 1.62
C SER A 8 -18.30 15.23 0.57
N ASN A 9 -17.59 14.92 -0.51
CA ASN A 9 -18.00 13.98 -1.56
C ASN A 9 -16.90 12.94 -1.82
N TYR A 10 -15.97 12.77 -0.87
CA TYR A 10 -14.88 11.81 -0.97
C TYR A 10 -15.44 10.37 -0.88
N GLU A 11 -15.24 9.59 -1.94
CA GLU A 11 -15.66 8.18 -1.97
C GLU A 11 -14.65 7.31 -1.21
N LYS A 12 -15.12 6.63 -0.16
CA LYS A 12 -14.32 5.77 0.72
C LYS A 12 -14.28 4.31 0.27
N HIS A 13 -15.19 3.89 -0.61
CA HIS A 13 -15.34 2.52 -1.07
C HIS A 13 -15.53 2.45 -2.60
N PRO A 14 -14.57 2.98 -3.39
CA PRO A 14 -14.65 2.96 -4.85
C PRO A 14 -14.63 1.52 -5.37
N TYR A 15 -15.36 1.26 -6.46
CA TYR A 15 -15.49 -0.07 -7.05
C TYR A 15 -15.66 0.02 -8.57
N LYS A 16 -15.52 -1.13 -9.25
CA LYS A 16 -15.95 -1.30 -10.64
C LYS A 16 -16.89 -2.48 -10.79
N ASN A 17 -17.91 -2.31 -11.63
CA ASN A 17 -18.84 -3.38 -11.98
C ASN A 17 -18.16 -4.40 -12.89
N ILE A 18 -18.28 -5.67 -12.54
CA ILE A 18 -17.82 -6.80 -13.35
C ILE A 18 -19.04 -7.52 -13.88
N GLU A 19 -19.32 -7.34 -15.17
CA GLU A 19 -20.53 -7.84 -15.81
C GLU A 19 -20.35 -9.27 -16.33
N GLY A 20 -21.45 -10.04 -16.40
CA GLY A 20 -21.46 -11.39 -16.98
C GLY A 20 -20.99 -12.50 -16.05
N TYR A 21 -20.71 -12.18 -14.78
CA TYR A 21 -20.29 -13.14 -13.76
C TYR A 21 -21.14 -13.05 -12.51
N ASP A 22 -21.20 -14.15 -11.76
CA ASP A 22 -21.86 -14.23 -10.46
C ASP A 22 -20.83 -14.22 -9.32
N ALA A 23 -21.27 -13.78 -8.15
CA ALA A 23 -20.53 -13.86 -6.90
C ALA A 23 -21.41 -14.51 -5.82
N TYR A 24 -20.77 -15.16 -4.85
CA TYR A 24 -21.43 -15.86 -3.75
C TYR A 24 -20.95 -15.28 -2.43
N GLN A 25 -21.88 -14.88 -1.55
CA GLN A 25 -21.56 -14.28 -0.26
C GLN A 25 -22.05 -15.17 0.89
N GLY A 26 -21.18 -15.34 1.90
CA GLY A 26 -21.45 -16.15 3.08
C GLY A 26 -21.23 -17.64 2.85
N TYR A 27 -20.93 -18.37 3.93
CA TYR A 27 -20.64 -19.80 3.87
C TYR A 27 -21.77 -20.65 3.32
N GLU A 28 -23.04 -20.33 3.63
CA GLU A 28 -24.17 -21.11 3.13
C GLU A 28 -24.26 -21.10 1.60
N SER A 29 -24.09 -19.92 0.99
CA SER A 29 -24.11 -19.76 -0.47
C SER A 29 -22.95 -20.52 -1.13
N ILE A 30 -21.74 -20.35 -0.59
CA ILE A 30 -20.54 -21.03 -1.07
C ILE A 30 -20.66 -22.56 -0.93
N LEU A 31 -21.15 -23.04 0.21
CA LEU A 31 -21.36 -24.46 0.49
C LEU A 31 -22.33 -25.10 -0.51
N ASN A 32 -23.45 -24.44 -0.78
CA ASN A 32 -24.44 -24.93 -1.74
C ASN A 32 -23.87 -24.99 -3.16
N HIS A 33 -23.07 -23.99 -3.54
CA HIS A 33 -22.38 -23.98 -4.82
C HIS A 33 -21.37 -25.12 -4.94
N LEU A 34 -20.51 -25.31 -3.92
CA LEU A 34 -19.52 -26.39 -3.91
C LEU A 34 -20.15 -27.78 -3.95
N ARG A 35 -21.28 -28.00 -3.25
CA ARG A 35 -22.02 -29.27 -3.34
C ARG A 35 -22.47 -29.57 -4.75
N ASN A 36 -22.93 -28.55 -5.48
CA ASN A 36 -23.33 -28.72 -6.88
C ASN A 36 -22.13 -29.06 -7.77
N ASP A 37 -20.99 -28.38 -7.59
CA ASP A 37 -19.77 -28.67 -8.35
C ASP A 37 -19.27 -30.10 -8.11
N ILE A 38 -19.21 -30.54 -6.84
CA ILE A 38 -18.81 -31.90 -6.47
C ILE A 38 -19.73 -32.93 -7.15
N GLN A 39 -21.05 -32.72 -7.13
CA GLN A 39 -22.01 -33.61 -7.79
C GLN A 39 -21.83 -33.63 -9.32
N ASN A 40 -21.53 -32.47 -9.93
CA ASN A 40 -21.36 -32.32 -11.37
C ASN A 40 -20.12 -33.04 -11.91
N LEU A 41 -19.09 -33.25 -11.10
CA LEU A 41 -17.90 -34.02 -11.49
C LEU A 41 -18.20 -35.48 -11.79
N LYS A 42 -19.28 -36.05 -11.21
CA LYS A 42 -19.70 -37.46 -11.39
C LYS A 42 -18.56 -38.46 -11.13
N LYS A 43 -17.70 -38.17 -10.15
CA LYS A 43 -16.61 -39.04 -9.70
C LYS A 43 -16.99 -39.73 -8.39
N GLU A 44 -16.55 -40.97 -8.23
CA GLU A 44 -16.67 -41.71 -6.95
C GLU A 44 -15.73 -41.16 -5.87
N SER A 45 -14.69 -40.42 -6.26
CA SER A 45 -13.75 -39.79 -5.35
C SER A 45 -13.44 -38.39 -5.85
N VAL A 46 -13.54 -37.42 -4.95
CA VAL A 46 -13.36 -36.00 -5.24
C VAL A 46 -12.46 -35.41 -4.18
N VAL A 47 -11.46 -34.65 -4.61
CA VAL A 47 -10.59 -33.87 -3.73
C VAL A 47 -10.92 -32.40 -3.88
N VAL A 48 -11.26 -31.73 -2.78
CA VAL A 48 -11.44 -30.27 -2.73
C VAL A 48 -10.25 -29.66 -1.99
N CYS A 49 -9.51 -28.80 -2.68
CA CYS A 49 -8.37 -28.06 -2.13
C CYS A 49 -8.79 -26.64 -1.77
N LEU A 50 -8.65 -26.27 -0.50
CA LEU A 50 -8.92 -24.95 0.05
C LEU A 50 -7.59 -24.33 0.49
N ASP A 51 -6.91 -23.65 -0.43
CA ASP A 51 -5.56 -23.12 -0.22
C ASP A 51 -5.61 -21.71 0.34
N PHE A 52 -4.88 -21.44 1.42
CA PHE A 52 -5.01 -20.20 2.17
C PHE A 52 -3.80 -19.29 2.02
N TYR A 53 -4.06 -18.00 1.89
CA TYR A 53 -3.12 -16.97 2.29
C TYR A 53 -3.06 -16.89 3.82
N HIS A 54 -1.87 -16.66 4.40
CA HIS A 54 -1.76 -16.55 5.86
C HIS A 54 -2.60 -15.40 6.39
N GLY A 55 -3.42 -15.68 7.40
CA GLY A 55 -4.39 -14.76 7.95
C GLY A 55 -5.82 -15.24 7.80
N THR A 56 -6.15 -16.11 6.82
CA THR A 56 -7.46 -16.76 6.75
C THR A 56 -7.79 -17.48 8.08
N ARG A 57 -9.00 -17.28 8.60
CA ARG A 57 -9.42 -17.86 9.88
C ARG A 57 -9.72 -19.36 9.72
N ASN A 58 -8.72 -20.21 9.95
CA ASN A 58 -8.82 -21.67 9.79
C ASN A 58 -10.06 -22.27 10.48
N LYS A 59 -10.33 -21.87 11.72
CA LYS A 59 -11.49 -22.36 12.49
C LYS A 59 -12.81 -21.98 11.84
N GLU A 60 -12.91 -20.76 11.33
CA GLU A 60 -14.12 -20.25 10.67
C GLU A 60 -14.45 -21.06 9.42
N VAL A 61 -13.45 -21.32 8.57
CA VAL A 61 -13.63 -22.12 7.35
C VAL A 61 -13.92 -23.59 7.70
N LEU A 62 -13.23 -24.15 8.71
CA LEU A 62 -13.47 -25.52 9.16
C LEU A 62 -14.91 -25.71 9.63
N ASP A 63 -15.37 -24.87 10.54
CA ASP A 63 -16.67 -25.01 11.20
C ASP A 63 -17.84 -24.71 10.25
N ASN A 64 -17.69 -23.73 9.37
CA ASN A 64 -18.79 -23.23 8.54
C ASN A 64 -18.80 -23.74 7.10
N LEU A 65 -17.68 -24.26 6.58
CA LEU A 65 -17.59 -24.80 5.22
C LEU A 65 -17.23 -26.28 5.19
N ILE A 66 -16.12 -26.66 5.82
CA ILE A 66 -15.55 -28.01 5.68
C ILE A 66 -16.42 -29.04 6.40
N LEU A 67 -16.76 -28.84 7.68
CA LEU A 67 -17.60 -29.79 8.41
C LEU A 67 -19.01 -29.91 7.77
N PRO A 68 -19.67 -28.81 7.35
CA PRO A 68 -20.94 -28.88 6.62
C PRO A 68 -20.87 -29.55 5.25
N LEU A 69 -19.72 -29.55 4.55
CA LEU A 69 -19.52 -30.36 3.34
C LEU A 69 -19.60 -31.87 3.63
N SER A 70 -19.42 -32.28 4.89
CA SER A 70 -19.43 -33.68 5.34
C SER A 70 -18.44 -34.57 4.57
N PRO A 71 -17.15 -34.19 4.48
CA PRO A 71 -16.14 -35.00 3.80
C PRO A 71 -15.85 -36.30 4.56
N ASP A 72 -15.47 -37.34 3.81
CA ASP A 72 -14.98 -38.60 4.36
C ASP A 72 -13.61 -38.43 5.02
N HIS A 73 -12.80 -37.51 4.47
CA HIS A 73 -11.44 -37.24 4.91
C HIS A 73 -11.15 -35.73 4.95
N ILE A 74 -10.53 -35.29 6.04
CA ILE A 74 -10.06 -33.90 6.21
C ILE A 74 -8.55 -33.96 6.40
N ILE A 75 -7.81 -33.16 5.63
CA ILE A 75 -6.35 -33.06 5.68
C ILE A 75 -5.99 -31.59 5.91
N PHE A 76 -5.33 -31.30 7.02
CA PHE A 76 -4.79 -29.98 7.31
C PHE A 76 -3.34 -29.92 6.82
N SER A 77 -3.04 -29.05 5.85
CA SER A 77 -1.73 -29.01 5.19
C SER A 77 -0.61 -28.61 6.14
N GLU A 78 -0.88 -27.72 7.09
CA GLU A 78 0.13 -27.25 8.04
C GLU A 78 0.57 -28.31 9.06
N ASP A 79 -0.06 -29.49 9.11
CA ASP A 79 0.50 -30.65 9.82
C ASP A 79 1.88 -31.06 9.24
N ALA A 80 2.15 -30.72 7.98
CA ALA A 80 3.43 -30.92 7.32
C ALA A 80 4.38 -29.72 7.42
N LYS A 81 3.99 -28.63 8.11
CA LYS A 81 4.86 -27.49 8.38
C LYS A 81 6.10 -27.94 9.17
N LYS A 82 7.25 -27.33 8.87
CA LYS A 82 8.45 -27.47 9.70
C LYS A 82 8.19 -26.95 11.11
N SER A 83 8.99 -27.39 12.07
CA SER A 83 8.91 -26.86 13.43
C SER A 83 9.23 -25.36 13.46
N GLU A 84 8.76 -24.67 14.51
CA GLU A 84 9.05 -23.24 14.73
C GLU A 84 10.56 -22.97 14.75
N GLU A 85 11.35 -23.85 15.36
CA GLU A 85 12.81 -23.77 15.42
C GLU A 85 13.44 -23.86 14.02
N GLU A 86 13.04 -24.85 13.21
CA GLU A 86 13.54 -24.99 11.84
C GLU A 86 13.17 -23.79 10.95
N ILE A 87 11.94 -23.26 11.07
CA ILE A 87 11.50 -22.08 10.33
C ILE A 87 12.31 -20.86 10.77
N GLN A 88 12.57 -20.70 12.07
CA GLN A 88 13.38 -19.61 12.59
C GLN A 88 14.84 -19.72 12.12
N ASP A 89 15.41 -20.92 12.03
CA ASP A 89 16.75 -21.13 11.50
C ASP A 89 16.84 -20.78 10.00
N LEU A 90 15.82 -21.13 9.21
CA LEU A 90 15.76 -20.79 7.79
C LEU A 90 15.64 -19.28 7.56
N LEU A 91 14.85 -18.59 8.38
CA LEU A 91 14.49 -17.18 8.20
C LEU A 91 15.32 -16.22 9.06
N GLY A 92 16.19 -16.73 9.94
CA GLY A 92 16.87 -15.96 10.97
C GLY A 92 17.78 -14.85 10.43
N ASN A 93 18.38 -15.06 9.26
CA ASN A 93 19.19 -14.02 8.59
C ASN A 93 18.35 -12.85 8.05
N ASN A 94 17.06 -13.09 7.79
CA ASN A 94 16.12 -12.06 7.33
C ASN A 94 15.44 -11.34 8.50
N ILE A 95 15.16 -12.06 9.58
CA ILE A 95 14.50 -11.53 10.78
C ILE A 95 15.57 -11.04 11.77
N THR A 96 16.08 -9.83 11.54
CA THR A 96 17.13 -9.25 12.40
C THR A 96 16.60 -8.90 13.80
N ASN A 97 17.51 -8.58 14.74
CA ASN A 97 17.16 -8.11 16.09
C ASN A 97 16.58 -6.68 16.14
N ASP A 98 16.63 -5.94 15.03
CA ASP A 98 16.05 -4.59 14.93
C ASP A 98 14.53 -4.66 15.15
N ARG A 99 13.93 -3.66 15.82
CA ARG A 99 12.48 -3.66 16.09
C ARG A 99 11.65 -3.50 14.81
N VAL A 100 12.18 -2.82 13.79
CA VAL A 100 11.46 -2.42 12.58
C VAL A 100 12.04 -3.05 11.32
N PHE A 101 13.37 -3.18 11.22
CA PHE A 101 14.02 -3.53 9.96
C PHE A 101 14.44 -5.00 9.86
N GLY A 102 14.02 -5.67 8.79
CA GLY A 102 14.50 -7.00 8.38
C GLY A 102 15.34 -6.90 7.11
N VAL A 103 15.67 -8.03 6.51
CA VAL A 103 16.31 -8.11 5.17
C VAL A 103 15.37 -8.91 4.26
N LEU A 104 15.15 -8.47 3.03
CA LEU A 104 14.26 -9.18 2.11
C LEU A 104 14.70 -10.63 1.90
N THR A 105 13.76 -11.56 2.06
CA THR A 105 14.04 -12.99 1.83
C THR A 105 13.87 -13.37 0.36
N THR A 106 14.63 -14.37 -0.07
CA THR A 106 14.40 -15.10 -1.33
C THR A 106 13.84 -16.50 -1.11
N GLU A 107 13.55 -16.88 0.14
CA GLU A 107 13.00 -18.20 0.48
C GLU A 107 11.63 -18.45 -0.17
N ILE A 108 11.24 -19.71 -0.32
CA ILE A 108 9.96 -20.12 -0.92
C ILE A 108 9.15 -21.00 0.03
N LEU A 109 7.84 -21.04 -0.16
CA LEU A 109 6.93 -21.73 0.77
C LEU A 109 7.27 -23.22 0.91
N ASP A 110 7.64 -23.87 -0.20
CA ASP A 110 8.02 -25.28 -0.25
C ASP A 110 9.11 -25.65 0.77
N HIS A 111 10.09 -24.77 0.99
CA HIS A 111 11.19 -25.03 1.93
C HIS A 111 10.75 -24.97 3.41
N LEU A 112 9.59 -24.36 3.70
CA LEU A 112 9.02 -24.26 5.04
C LEU A 112 8.16 -25.49 5.41
N PHE A 113 8.00 -26.44 4.49
CA PHE A 113 7.32 -27.71 4.71
C PHE A 113 8.32 -28.86 4.78
N ASP A 114 7.98 -29.90 5.54
CA ASP A 114 8.71 -31.16 5.56
C ASP A 114 8.20 -32.08 4.44
N GLU A 115 9.10 -32.42 3.50
CA GLU A 115 8.76 -33.24 2.33
C GLU A 115 8.23 -34.63 2.71
N SER A 116 8.73 -35.23 3.80
CA SER A 116 8.27 -36.54 4.26
C SER A 116 6.84 -36.45 4.81
N LYS A 117 6.55 -35.41 5.59
CA LYS A 117 5.19 -35.18 6.10
C LYS A 117 4.22 -34.83 4.98
N LEU A 118 4.63 -34.06 3.97
CA LEU A 118 3.79 -33.79 2.79
C LEU A 118 3.43 -35.08 2.06
N LYS A 119 4.38 -36.01 1.89
CA LYS A 119 4.12 -37.35 1.31
C LYS A 119 3.15 -38.15 2.18
N ASP A 120 3.30 -38.10 3.50
CA ASP A 120 2.39 -38.76 4.44
C ASP A 120 0.98 -38.17 4.38
N LEU A 121 0.83 -36.85 4.29
CA LEU A 121 -0.46 -36.20 4.08
C LEU A 121 -1.08 -36.60 2.75
N LYS A 122 -0.30 -36.62 1.67
CA LYS A 122 -0.79 -37.04 0.34
C LYS A 122 -1.27 -38.50 0.35
N ALA A 123 -0.58 -39.37 1.08
CA ALA A 123 -0.99 -40.78 1.23
C ALA A 123 -2.30 -40.96 2.04
N LYS A 124 -2.78 -39.94 2.74
CA LYS A 124 -4.08 -39.96 3.44
C LYS A 124 -5.27 -39.73 2.49
N ILE A 125 -5.03 -39.26 1.26
CA ILE A 125 -6.09 -39.12 0.25
C ILE A 125 -6.59 -40.52 -0.13
N LYS A 126 -7.88 -40.75 0.08
CA LYS A 126 -8.54 -42.06 -0.06
C LYS A 126 -9.86 -41.90 -0.81
N PRO A 127 -10.46 -43.01 -1.29
CA PRO A 127 -11.75 -42.95 -1.98
C PRO A 127 -12.84 -42.27 -1.14
N GLY A 128 -13.65 -41.42 -1.78
CA GLY A 128 -14.65 -40.56 -1.14
C GLY A 128 -14.37 -39.07 -1.37
N LEU A 129 -15.03 -38.22 -0.60
CA LEU A 129 -14.80 -36.77 -0.57
C LEU A 129 -13.67 -36.44 0.41
N THR A 130 -12.55 -35.97 -0.12
CA THR A 130 -11.43 -35.47 0.69
C THR A 130 -11.37 -33.94 0.61
N VAL A 131 -11.28 -33.25 1.75
CA VAL A 131 -11.00 -31.81 1.80
C VAL A 131 -9.59 -31.60 2.34
N ILE A 132 -8.75 -30.92 1.57
CA ILE A 132 -7.42 -30.47 1.97
C ILE A 132 -7.52 -28.96 2.22
N TYR A 133 -7.04 -28.48 3.37
CA TYR A 133 -7.11 -27.05 3.69
C TYR A 133 -5.92 -26.55 4.48
N GLY A 134 -5.69 -25.23 4.44
CA GLY A 134 -4.61 -24.55 5.15
C GLY A 134 -3.65 -23.84 4.19
N VAL A 135 -2.65 -23.15 4.76
CA VAL A 135 -1.57 -22.58 3.96
C VAL A 135 -0.80 -23.71 3.28
N GLY A 136 -0.53 -23.60 1.98
CA GLY A 136 0.21 -24.64 1.26
C GLY A 136 -0.62 -25.87 0.93
N ALA A 137 -1.96 -25.78 0.91
CA ALA A 137 -2.83 -26.94 0.70
C ALA A 137 -2.52 -27.66 -0.63
N SER A 138 -2.26 -26.91 -1.69
CA SER A 138 -1.95 -27.49 -3.00
C SER A 138 -0.56 -28.12 -3.12
N LEU A 139 0.33 -27.94 -2.12
CA LEU A 139 1.57 -28.72 -2.01
C LEU A 139 1.29 -30.20 -1.69
N VAL A 140 0.16 -30.50 -1.01
CA VAL A 140 -0.30 -31.88 -0.79
C VAL A 140 -0.92 -32.42 -2.07
N ASP A 141 -1.98 -31.75 -2.54
CA ASP A 141 -2.63 -32.01 -3.82
C ASP A 141 -3.50 -30.83 -4.24
N SER A 142 -3.52 -30.49 -5.54
CA SER A 142 -4.34 -29.39 -6.05
C SER A 142 -5.84 -29.73 -6.14
N GLY A 143 -6.20 -31.01 -6.04
CA GLY A 143 -7.57 -31.48 -6.06
C GLY A 143 -8.29 -31.35 -7.41
N ASP A 144 -9.55 -31.75 -7.41
CA ASP A 144 -10.49 -31.63 -8.53
C ASP A 144 -11.20 -30.27 -8.54
N ILE A 145 -11.39 -29.68 -7.35
CA ILE A 145 -11.92 -28.33 -7.15
C ILE A 145 -10.96 -27.59 -6.24
N HIS A 146 -10.47 -26.45 -6.70
CA HIS A 146 -9.45 -25.68 -6.00
C HIS A 146 -9.92 -24.25 -5.78
N LEU A 147 -9.96 -23.85 -4.51
CA LEU A 147 -10.30 -22.52 -4.05
C LEU A 147 -9.07 -21.89 -3.41
N TYR A 148 -8.83 -20.61 -3.69
CA TYR A 148 -7.80 -19.82 -3.03
C TYR A 148 -8.43 -18.76 -2.13
N PHE A 149 -8.16 -18.83 -0.83
CA PHE A 149 -8.66 -17.89 0.18
C PHE A 149 -7.63 -16.80 0.40
N ASP A 150 -8.06 -15.56 0.24
CA ASP A 150 -7.22 -14.37 0.23
C ASP A 150 -7.82 -13.27 1.13
N LEU A 151 -7.00 -12.30 1.49
CA LEU A 151 -7.37 -11.16 2.30
C LEU A 151 -6.38 -10.01 2.09
N THR A 152 -6.80 -8.81 2.49
CA THR A 152 -5.99 -7.60 2.38
C THR A 152 -4.91 -7.55 3.45
N ARG A 153 -3.76 -6.93 3.14
CA ARG A 153 -2.69 -6.72 4.13
C ARG A 153 -3.18 -5.85 5.28
N TRP A 154 -4.04 -4.87 5.01
CA TRP A 154 -4.68 -4.07 6.05
C TRP A 154 -5.47 -4.95 7.04
N GLU A 155 -6.24 -5.92 6.56
CA GLU A 155 -6.93 -6.85 7.45
C GLU A 155 -5.95 -7.71 8.27
N ILE A 156 -4.86 -8.20 7.67
CA ILE A 156 -3.80 -8.94 8.40
C ILE A 156 -3.23 -8.06 9.53
N GLN A 157 -2.94 -6.80 9.24
CA GLN A 157 -2.47 -5.83 10.21
C GLN A 157 -3.48 -5.60 11.35
N LEU A 158 -4.77 -5.46 11.03
CA LEU A 158 -5.82 -5.33 12.03
C LEU A 158 -5.91 -6.58 12.92
N ARG A 159 -5.86 -7.78 12.36
CA ARG A 159 -5.85 -9.04 13.13
C ARG A 159 -4.64 -9.15 14.04
N TYR A 160 -3.47 -8.68 13.61
CA TYR A 160 -2.30 -8.58 14.50
C TYR A 160 -2.55 -7.63 15.66
N ARG A 161 -3.16 -6.46 15.43
CA ARG A 161 -3.48 -5.47 16.48
C ARG A 161 -4.54 -5.97 17.46
N LEU A 162 -5.48 -6.79 17.00
CA LEU A 162 -6.53 -7.42 17.82
C LEU A 162 -6.03 -8.64 18.62
N GLY A 163 -4.80 -9.11 18.37
CA GLY A 163 -4.26 -10.31 19.00
C GLY A 163 -4.86 -11.62 18.45
N GLU A 164 -5.57 -11.56 17.33
CA GLU A 164 -6.23 -12.72 16.71
C GLU A 164 -5.27 -13.57 15.86
N LEU A 165 -4.13 -12.99 15.46
CA LEU A 165 -3.21 -13.60 14.49
C LEU A 165 -1.74 -13.48 14.95
N ASP A 166 -0.98 -14.54 14.74
CA ASP A 166 0.47 -14.60 14.86
C ASP A 166 1.16 -14.53 13.49
N ASN A 167 2.46 -14.31 13.47
CA ASN A 167 3.24 -14.59 12.27
C ASN A 167 3.26 -16.10 12.01
N TRP A 168 3.20 -16.51 10.74
CA TRP A 168 2.99 -17.90 10.39
C TRP A 168 4.12 -18.79 10.91
N GLY A 169 3.73 -19.77 11.75
CA GLY A 169 4.66 -20.72 12.34
C GLY A 169 5.58 -20.13 13.41
N ALA A 170 5.22 -19.00 14.02
CA ALA A 170 5.99 -18.33 15.08
C ALA A 170 5.29 -18.31 16.45
N SER A 171 3.99 -18.63 16.53
CA SER A 171 3.24 -18.68 17.80
C SER A 171 3.30 -17.38 18.62
N ASN A 172 3.59 -16.24 17.98
CA ASN A 172 4.03 -15.00 18.62
C ASN A 172 2.89 -13.99 18.81
N PHE A 173 1.73 -14.44 19.32
CA PHE A 173 0.51 -13.62 19.45
C PHE A 173 0.73 -12.31 20.24
N GLU A 174 1.55 -12.33 21.28
CA GLU A 174 1.82 -11.18 22.16
C GLU A 174 3.05 -10.35 21.75
N GLU A 175 3.69 -10.66 20.62
CA GLU A 175 4.87 -9.93 20.16
C GLU A 175 4.53 -8.48 19.74
N ASP A 176 5.53 -7.60 19.87
CA ASP A 176 5.43 -6.21 19.44
C ASP A 176 4.94 -6.10 17.99
N ILE A 177 3.94 -5.24 17.76
CA ILE A 177 3.29 -5.09 16.46
C ILE A 177 4.27 -4.72 15.35
N LEU A 178 5.28 -3.89 15.63
CA LEU A 178 6.29 -3.50 14.64
C LEU A 178 7.18 -4.67 14.26
N ARG A 179 7.46 -5.58 15.19
CA ARG A 179 8.21 -6.81 14.89
C ARG A 179 7.37 -7.80 14.08
N LYS A 180 6.07 -7.89 14.34
CA LYS A 180 5.16 -8.68 13.50
C LYS A 180 5.11 -8.14 12.06
N TYR A 181 5.00 -6.83 11.93
CA TYR A 181 4.97 -6.15 10.63
C TYR A 181 6.29 -6.31 9.87
N LYS A 182 7.43 -6.17 10.57
CA LYS A 182 8.76 -6.46 10.02
C LYS A 182 8.81 -7.87 9.42
N ARG A 183 8.38 -8.89 10.17
CA ARG A 183 8.35 -10.27 9.67
C ARG A 183 7.40 -10.42 8.47
N GLY A 184 6.23 -9.77 8.50
CA GLY A 184 5.31 -9.65 7.37
C GLY A 184 6.00 -9.11 6.11
N TYR A 185 6.49 -7.87 6.20
CA TYR A 185 7.04 -7.10 5.07
C TYR A 185 8.27 -7.73 4.44
N PHE A 186 9.25 -8.14 5.27
CA PHE A 186 10.55 -8.59 4.79
C PHE A 186 10.56 -10.08 4.41
N VAL A 187 9.63 -10.86 4.94
CA VAL A 187 9.67 -12.32 4.84
C VAL A 187 8.35 -12.89 4.35
N GLU A 188 7.31 -12.86 5.18
CA GLU A 188 6.11 -13.66 4.99
C GLU A 188 5.33 -13.26 3.74
N TRP A 189 5.04 -11.98 3.54
CA TRP A 189 4.32 -11.51 2.36
C TRP A 189 5.07 -11.86 1.08
N ARG A 190 6.41 -11.82 1.08
CA ARG A 190 7.22 -12.19 -0.09
C ARG A 190 7.10 -13.68 -0.43
N ILE A 191 7.13 -14.54 0.59
CA ILE A 191 6.97 -15.99 0.45
C ILE A 191 5.56 -16.33 -0.04
N PHE A 192 4.54 -15.78 0.63
CA PHE A 192 3.14 -16.08 0.33
C PHE A 192 2.68 -15.50 -0.99
N ASP A 193 3.12 -14.30 -1.38
CA ASP A 193 2.78 -13.72 -2.69
C ASP A 193 3.39 -14.55 -3.83
N ARG A 194 4.65 -14.99 -3.70
CA ARG A 194 5.27 -15.88 -4.71
C ARG A 194 4.48 -17.18 -4.85
N TYR A 195 4.10 -17.80 -3.74
CA TYR A 195 3.27 -19.00 -3.74
C TYR A 195 1.89 -18.76 -4.38
N LYS A 196 1.18 -17.73 -3.92
CA LYS A 196 -0.13 -17.30 -4.43
C LYS A 196 -0.14 -17.18 -5.94
N PHE A 197 0.78 -16.43 -6.52
CA PHE A 197 0.77 -16.18 -7.97
C PHE A 197 1.19 -17.41 -8.80
N MET A 198 1.83 -18.42 -8.20
CA MET A 198 2.05 -19.72 -8.86
C MET A 198 0.81 -20.62 -8.83
N VAL A 199 -0.03 -20.49 -7.80
CA VAL A 199 -1.18 -21.36 -7.54
C VAL A 199 -2.46 -20.82 -8.14
N LEU A 200 -2.74 -19.53 -7.95
CA LEU A 200 -4.00 -18.89 -8.26
C LEU A 200 -4.50 -19.12 -9.70
N PRO A 201 -3.66 -19.13 -10.76
CA PRO A 201 -4.10 -19.44 -12.12
C PRO A 201 -4.64 -20.86 -12.32
N LYS A 202 -4.42 -21.78 -11.37
CA LYS A 202 -4.88 -23.17 -11.40
C LYS A 202 -6.17 -23.38 -10.60
N CYS A 203 -6.60 -22.38 -9.83
CA CYS A 203 -7.80 -22.44 -9.01
C CYS A 203 -9.05 -22.27 -9.87
N GLN A 204 -10.17 -22.80 -9.41
CA GLN A 204 -11.50 -22.56 -10.00
C GLN A 204 -12.14 -21.32 -9.37
N TYR A 205 -11.82 -21.02 -8.11
CA TYR A 205 -12.39 -19.91 -7.38
C TYR A 205 -11.36 -19.11 -6.57
N TYR A 206 -11.63 -17.83 -6.47
CA TYR A 206 -11.02 -16.89 -5.52
C TYR A 206 -12.02 -16.60 -4.42
N VAL A 207 -11.57 -16.58 -3.17
CA VAL A 207 -12.40 -16.33 -1.98
C VAL A 207 -11.79 -15.22 -1.14
N GLU A 208 -12.47 -14.09 -1.03
CA GLU A 208 -12.11 -13.00 -0.12
C GLU A 208 -12.62 -13.29 1.30
N THR A 209 -11.77 -13.05 2.30
CA THR A 209 -12.02 -13.38 3.71
C THR A 209 -11.69 -12.27 4.70
N ASN A 210 -11.82 -10.99 4.29
CA ASN A 210 -11.59 -9.86 5.18
C ASN A 210 -12.60 -9.86 6.34
N LEU A 211 -13.89 -9.99 6.04
CA LEU A 211 -14.95 -9.93 7.05
C LEU A 211 -15.20 -11.29 7.70
N GLU A 212 -15.30 -11.29 9.02
CA GLU A 212 -15.63 -12.49 9.80
C GLU A 212 -17.00 -13.04 9.41
N ASN A 213 -17.09 -14.35 9.16
CA ASN A 213 -18.29 -15.09 8.80
C ASN A 213 -18.97 -14.67 7.47
N VAL A 214 -18.37 -13.77 6.70
CA VAL A 214 -18.92 -13.26 5.44
C VAL A 214 -17.89 -13.39 4.30
N PRO A 215 -17.40 -14.61 4.00
CA PRO A 215 -16.53 -14.82 2.85
C PRO A 215 -17.27 -14.52 1.55
N LYS A 216 -16.52 -14.12 0.52
CA LYS A 216 -17.08 -13.83 -0.80
C LYS A 216 -16.30 -14.57 -1.88
N MET A 217 -16.99 -15.42 -2.63
CA MET A 217 -16.40 -16.28 -3.65
C MET A 217 -16.79 -15.82 -5.05
N ILE A 218 -15.81 -15.79 -5.95
CA ILE A 218 -15.99 -15.55 -7.38
C ILE A 218 -15.21 -16.60 -8.17
N SER A 219 -15.63 -16.86 -9.41
CA SER A 219 -14.86 -17.72 -10.31
C SER A 219 -13.51 -17.09 -10.64
N ILE A 220 -12.53 -17.91 -10.97
CA ILE A 220 -11.21 -17.42 -11.40
C ILE A 220 -11.30 -16.57 -12.67
N ASP A 221 -12.26 -16.87 -13.56
CA ASP A 221 -12.51 -16.08 -14.76
C ASP A 221 -13.05 -14.69 -14.41
N ALA A 222 -13.98 -14.59 -13.46
CA ALA A 222 -14.51 -13.32 -12.96
C ALA A 222 -13.41 -12.48 -12.32
N TYR A 223 -12.53 -13.13 -11.55
CA TYR A 223 -11.36 -12.51 -10.96
C TYR A 223 -10.41 -11.94 -12.03
N GLN A 224 -10.10 -12.71 -13.08
CA GLN A 224 -9.24 -12.27 -14.18
C GLN A 224 -9.85 -11.11 -14.97
N GLU A 225 -11.16 -11.16 -15.27
CA GLU A 225 -11.85 -10.07 -15.95
C GLU A 225 -11.89 -8.80 -15.09
N GLY A 226 -12.04 -8.95 -13.77
CA GLY A 226 -11.92 -7.85 -12.81
C GLY A 226 -10.56 -7.17 -12.89
N LEU A 227 -9.47 -7.94 -12.81
CA LEU A 227 -8.12 -7.39 -12.93
C LEU A 227 -7.90 -6.70 -14.28
N LYS A 228 -8.35 -7.31 -15.37
CA LYS A 228 -8.24 -6.74 -16.71
C LYS A 228 -9.01 -5.42 -16.84
N THR A 229 -10.21 -5.34 -16.27
CA THR A 229 -11.04 -4.12 -16.25
C THR A 229 -10.30 -2.98 -15.57
N PHE A 230 -9.67 -3.24 -14.43
CA PHE A 230 -8.85 -2.26 -13.72
C PHE A 230 -7.58 -1.88 -14.50
N ALA A 231 -6.93 -2.83 -15.19
CA ALA A 231 -5.73 -2.58 -15.98
C ALA A 231 -5.97 -1.78 -17.28
N HIS A 232 -7.22 -1.55 -17.71
CA HIS A 232 -7.56 -0.89 -18.98
C HIS A 232 -8.39 0.40 -18.83
N SER A 233 -8.69 0.84 -17.61
CA SER A 233 -9.48 2.05 -17.41
C SER A 233 -9.16 2.73 -16.07
N PRO A 234 -9.38 4.05 -15.94
CA PRO A 234 -9.09 4.79 -14.71
C PRO A 234 -9.76 4.17 -13.48
N PHE A 235 -9.09 4.13 -12.34
CA PHE A 235 -9.63 3.55 -11.11
C PHE A 235 -9.07 4.21 -9.86
N ARG A 236 -9.75 3.97 -8.74
CA ARG A 236 -9.26 4.27 -7.41
C ARG A 236 -9.03 2.99 -6.61
N LEU A 237 -8.10 3.07 -5.68
CA LEU A 237 -7.89 2.05 -4.66
C LEU A 237 -8.92 2.27 -3.53
N VAL A 238 -9.21 1.24 -2.75
CA VAL A 238 -10.00 1.40 -1.51
C VAL A 238 -9.07 1.99 -0.45
N PRO A 239 -9.28 3.25 -0.02
CA PRO A 239 -8.42 3.91 0.95
C PRO A 239 -8.65 3.35 2.36
N TYR A 240 -7.63 3.47 3.21
CA TYR A 240 -7.80 3.32 4.65
C TYR A 240 -7.07 4.45 5.40
N PHE A 241 -7.50 4.68 6.64
CA PHE A 241 -7.09 5.81 7.46
C PHE A 241 -6.56 5.27 8.79
N ASP A 242 -5.39 5.74 9.23
CA ASP A 242 -4.76 5.26 10.46
C ASP A 242 -4.53 6.42 11.45
N GLU A 243 -4.79 6.12 12.72
CA GLU A 243 -4.61 7.05 13.82
C GLU A 243 -3.12 7.23 14.14
N GLY A 244 -2.72 8.42 14.60
CA GLY A 244 -1.34 8.65 14.99
C GLY A 244 -1.15 9.78 15.99
N ILE A 245 -0.02 9.74 16.70
CA ILE A 245 0.32 10.67 17.79
C ILE A 245 0.46 12.14 17.36
N TRP A 246 0.62 12.38 16.06
CA TRP A 246 0.78 13.69 15.46
C TRP A 246 -0.42 14.11 14.62
N GLY A 247 -1.43 13.23 14.51
CA GLY A 247 -2.53 13.37 13.57
C GLY A 247 -3.35 14.63 13.78
N GLY A 248 -3.91 15.12 12.68
CA GLY A 248 -4.74 16.30 12.59
C GLY A 248 -6.24 16.02 12.46
N THR A 249 -7.00 17.08 12.20
CA THR A 249 -8.47 17.00 12.08
C THR A 249 -8.96 17.22 10.66
N TRP A 250 -8.08 17.53 9.71
CA TRP A 250 -8.47 17.88 8.35
C TRP A 250 -9.14 16.70 7.64
N MET A 251 -8.59 15.49 7.77
CA MET A 251 -9.19 14.31 7.14
C MET A 251 -10.58 13.97 7.70
N LYS A 252 -10.86 14.30 8.97
CA LYS A 252 -12.20 14.09 9.56
C LYS A 252 -13.26 14.91 8.83
N GLU A 253 -12.94 16.16 8.53
CA GLU A 253 -13.84 17.09 7.85
C GLU A 253 -13.93 16.77 6.35
N VAL A 254 -12.78 16.62 5.67
CA VAL A 254 -12.73 16.50 4.21
C VAL A 254 -13.15 15.12 3.72
N CYS A 255 -12.79 14.05 4.44
CA CYS A 255 -13.12 12.68 4.04
C CYS A 255 -14.35 12.12 4.79
N GLU A 256 -14.97 12.94 5.65
CA GLU A 256 -16.11 12.57 6.51
C GLU A 256 -15.80 11.28 7.29
N LEU A 257 -14.74 11.33 8.10
CA LEU A 257 -14.32 10.21 8.94
C LEU A 257 -14.99 10.28 10.31
N PRO A 258 -15.26 9.14 10.96
CA PRO A 258 -15.82 9.14 12.30
C PRO A 258 -14.86 9.75 13.31
N ASP A 259 -15.42 10.34 14.36
CA ASP A 259 -14.66 10.72 15.53
C ASP A 259 -13.97 9.50 16.15
N SER A 260 -12.70 9.68 16.44
CA SER A 260 -11.78 8.65 16.92
C SER A 260 -11.09 9.12 18.19
N LYS A 261 -10.55 8.18 18.98
CA LYS A 261 -9.86 8.51 20.24
C LYS A 261 -8.61 9.35 19.98
N ASN A 262 -7.84 9.01 18.95
CA ASN A 262 -6.73 9.83 18.46
C ASN A 262 -7.05 10.35 17.08
N ASN A 263 -6.45 11.47 16.70
CA ASN A 263 -6.61 12.03 15.37
C ASN A 263 -5.96 11.15 14.27
N TYR A 264 -6.45 11.29 13.05
CA TYR A 264 -5.91 10.58 11.89
C TYR A 264 -4.60 11.24 11.47
N ALA A 265 -3.57 10.43 11.33
CA ALA A 265 -2.26 10.87 10.91
C ALA A 265 -2.03 10.52 9.44
N TRP A 266 -2.39 9.29 9.07
CA TRP A 266 -2.17 8.77 7.74
C TRP A 266 -3.48 8.47 7.02
N CYS A 267 -3.50 8.74 5.72
CA CYS A 267 -4.43 8.07 4.80
C CYS A 267 -3.63 7.46 3.65
N PHE A 268 -3.87 6.18 3.42
CA PHE A 268 -3.29 5.40 2.36
C PHE A 268 -4.30 5.34 1.23
N ASP A 269 -4.32 6.36 0.38
CA ASP A 269 -5.13 6.47 -0.83
C ASP A 269 -4.19 6.55 -2.02
N GLY A 270 -3.54 5.43 -2.34
CA GLY A 270 -2.47 5.44 -3.32
C GLY A 270 -1.31 4.48 -3.09
N VAL A 271 -1.49 3.36 -2.39
CA VAL A 271 -0.43 2.39 -2.10
C VAL A 271 -0.88 1.00 -2.53
N PRO A 272 -0.69 0.60 -3.79
CA PRO A 272 -1.16 -0.71 -4.31
C PRO A 272 -0.66 -1.92 -3.51
N GLU A 273 0.49 -1.80 -2.86
CA GLU A 273 1.05 -2.80 -1.97
C GLU A 273 0.22 -3.01 -0.70
N GLU A 274 -0.52 -2.01 -0.21
CA GLU A 274 -1.30 -2.08 1.03
C GLU A 274 -2.81 -2.03 0.79
N ASN A 275 -3.25 -1.30 -0.24
CA ASN A 275 -4.65 -1.13 -0.56
C ASN A 275 -5.25 -2.33 -1.31
N SER A 276 -6.57 -2.28 -1.47
CA SER A 276 -7.33 -3.18 -2.34
C SER A 276 -7.97 -2.44 -3.51
N ILE A 277 -8.43 -3.21 -4.48
CA ILE A 277 -9.42 -2.81 -5.49
C ILE A 277 -10.71 -3.59 -5.23
N CYS A 278 -11.86 -2.97 -5.51
CA CYS A 278 -13.16 -3.56 -5.22
C CYS A 278 -13.90 -3.93 -6.51
N PHE A 279 -14.30 -5.20 -6.62
CA PHE A 279 -15.13 -5.71 -7.70
C PHE A 279 -16.59 -5.75 -7.26
N GLN A 280 -17.49 -5.18 -8.05
CA GLN A 280 -18.93 -5.19 -7.81
C GLN A 280 -19.62 -6.19 -8.74
N PHE A 281 -20.36 -7.13 -8.15
CA PHE A 281 -21.20 -8.11 -8.84
C PHE A 281 -22.63 -7.99 -8.32
N LYS A 282 -23.51 -7.32 -9.07
CA LYS A 282 -24.87 -6.99 -8.60
C LYS A 282 -24.81 -6.27 -7.25
N ASP A 283 -25.22 -6.90 -6.15
CA ASP A 283 -25.20 -6.34 -4.79
C ASP A 283 -23.97 -6.77 -3.95
N ILE A 284 -23.08 -7.62 -4.48
CA ILE A 284 -21.94 -8.18 -3.76
C ILE A 284 -20.64 -7.47 -4.16
N LYS A 285 -19.93 -6.94 -3.16
CA LYS A 285 -18.60 -6.31 -3.29
C LYS A 285 -17.49 -7.23 -2.81
N VAL A 286 -16.53 -7.53 -3.68
CA VAL A 286 -15.38 -8.40 -3.38
C VAL A 286 -14.11 -7.56 -3.42
N ASP A 287 -13.41 -7.49 -2.29
CA ASP A 287 -12.13 -6.79 -2.20
C ASP A 287 -10.99 -7.71 -2.62
N VAL A 288 -10.10 -7.18 -3.44
CA VAL A 288 -8.93 -7.90 -3.95
C VAL A 288 -7.70 -7.06 -3.64
N PRO A 289 -6.66 -7.62 -2.97
CA PRO A 289 -5.41 -6.91 -2.75
C PRO A 289 -4.89 -6.31 -4.06
N ALA A 290 -4.58 -5.02 -4.10
CA ALA A 290 -4.24 -4.35 -5.36
C ALA A 290 -2.92 -4.87 -5.95
N ILE A 291 -2.03 -5.43 -5.12
CA ILE A 291 -0.84 -6.17 -5.56
C ILE A 291 -1.17 -7.32 -6.54
N ASN A 292 -2.38 -7.88 -6.48
CA ASN A 292 -2.83 -8.89 -7.43
C ASN A 292 -2.91 -8.35 -8.86
N LEU A 293 -3.34 -7.10 -9.02
CA LEU A 293 -3.36 -6.39 -10.30
C LEU A 293 -1.96 -6.15 -10.83
N VAL A 294 -1.06 -5.67 -9.97
CA VAL A 294 0.35 -5.42 -10.29
C VAL A 294 1.03 -6.70 -10.79
N HIS A 295 0.80 -7.83 -10.12
CA HIS A 295 1.45 -9.10 -10.48
C HIS A 295 0.87 -9.79 -11.71
N THR A 296 -0.43 -9.61 -11.97
CA THR A 296 -1.15 -10.32 -13.03
C THR A 296 -1.17 -9.54 -14.34
N CYS A 297 -1.28 -8.21 -14.29
CA CYS A 297 -1.34 -7.32 -15.45
C CYS A 297 -0.25 -6.23 -15.44
N PRO A 298 1.04 -6.57 -15.18
CA PRO A 298 2.08 -5.54 -14.98
C PRO A 298 2.31 -4.67 -16.21
N ASN A 299 2.23 -5.23 -17.42
CA ASN A 299 2.50 -4.45 -18.65
C ASN A 299 1.35 -3.49 -18.97
N GLU A 300 0.12 -3.95 -18.79
CA GLU A 300 -1.10 -3.19 -19.03
C GLU A 300 -1.23 -2.08 -17.98
N LEU A 301 -0.92 -2.38 -16.72
CA LEU A 301 -0.94 -1.41 -15.63
C LEU A 301 0.22 -0.41 -15.73
N LEU A 302 1.46 -0.90 -15.67
CA LEU A 302 2.65 -0.08 -15.46
C LEU A 302 3.25 0.45 -16.76
N GLY A 303 3.07 -0.27 -17.87
CA GLY A 303 3.85 -0.09 -19.10
C GLY A 303 5.12 -0.95 -19.07
N LYS A 304 5.62 -1.32 -20.27
CA LYS A 304 6.77 -2.24 -20.40
C LYS A 304 8.04 -1.63 -19.82
N ARG A 305 8.22 -0.32 -20.01
CA ARG A 305 9.37 0.42 -19.47
C ARG A 305 9.44 0.36 -17.95
N VAL A 306 8.32 0.62 -17.28
CA VAL A 306 8.23 0.63 -15.81
C VAL A 306 8.40 -0.78 -15.27
N HIS A 307 7.69 -1.75 -15.83
CA HIS A 307 7.82 -3.17 -15.44
C HIS A 307 9.26 -3.69 -15.62
N SER A 308 9.95 -3.31 -16.69
CA SER A 308 11.35 -3.74 -16.89
C SER A 308 12.32 -3.17 -15.86
N ARG A 309 12.01 -2.00 -15.29
CA ARG A 309 12.86 -1.32 -14.31
C ARG A 309 12.59 -1.77 -12.87
N PHE A 310 11.33 -1.99 -12.51
CA PHE A 310 10.92 -2.27 -11.12
C PHE A 310 10.37 -3.68 -10.91
N GLY A 311 10.22 -4.49 -11.97
CA GLY A 311 9.56 -5.77 -11.87
C GLY A 311 8.06 -5.61 -11.55
N LYS A 312 7.51 -6.57 -10.81
CA LYS A 312 6.09 -6.58 -10.42
C LYS A 312 5.85 -5.74 -9.15
N GLU A 313 6.39 -4.54 -9.15
CA GLU A 313 6.21 -3.55 -8.08
C GLU A 313 5.61 -2.28 -8.68
N PHE A 314 4.65 -1.68 -7.98
CA PHE A 314 4.13 -0.39 -8.39
C PHE A 314 5.04 0.68 -7.76
N PRO A 315 5.75 1.52 -8.53
CA PRO A 315 6.90 2.26 -7.98
C PRO A 315 6.56 3.65 -7.41
N ILE A 316 5.30 4.08 -7.48
CA ILE A 316 4.83 5.39 -7.01
C ILE A 316 3.79 5.15 -5.93
N ARG A 317 3.88 5.89 -4.82
CA ARG A 317 2.83 5.91 -3.81
C ARG A 317 2.41 7.32 -3.45
N PHE A 318 1.12 7.48 -3.15
CA PHE A 318 0.54 8.71 -2.61
C PHE A 318 0.02 8.42 -1.21
N ASP A 319 0.49 9.20 -0.24
CA ASP A 319 0.04 9.14 1.14
C ASP A 319 -0.35 10.53 1.64
N PHE A 320 -1.33 10.55 2.52
CA PHE A 320 -1.82 11.75 3.17
C PHE A 320 -1.24 11.85 4.56
N LEU A 321 -0.55 12.95 4.84
CA LEU A 321 0.01 13.26 6.15
C LEU A 321 -0.72 14.48 6.71
N ASP A 322 -1.64 14.22 7.65
CA ASP A 322 -2.45 15.27 8.27
C ASP A 322 -1.79 15.76 9.56
N THR A 323 -1.18 16.94 9.48
CA THR A 323 -0.63 17.67 10.63
C THR A 323 -1.47 18.91 10.99
N MET A 324 -2.65 19.08 10.37
CA MET A 324 -3.53 20.23 10.58
C MET A 324 -4.16 20.17 11.97
N ASN A 325 -3.86 21.16 12.81
CA ASN A 325 -4.20 21.13 14.24
C ASN A 325 -3.58 19.92 15.00
N GLY A 326 -2.58 19.28 14.40
CA GLY A 326 -1.82 18.18 14.97
C GLY A 326 -0.45 18.65 15.45
N GLY A 327 0.56 17.78 15.32
CA GLY A 327 1.95 18.11 15.62
C GLY A 327 2.88 17.77 14.47
N ASN A 328 4.16 18.06 14.65
CA ASN A 328 5.20 17.72 13.69
C ASN A 328 5.26 16.20 13.45
N LEU A 329 5.51 15.79 12.20
CA LEU A 329 5.98 14.43 11.90
C LEU A 329 7.36 14.20 12.55
N SER A 330 7.86 12.97 12.65
CA SER A 330 9.26 12.76 13.09
C SER A 330 10.25 13.50 12.20
N LEU A 331 11.29 14.08 12.80
CA LEU A 331 12.50 14.44 12.05
C LEU A 331 13.18 13.16 11.58
N GLN A 332 13.43 13.04 10.28
CA GLN A 332 13.81 11.78 9.69
C GLN A 332 14.71 11.96 8.45
N VAL A 333 15.25 10.84 7.98
CA VAL A 333 16.02 10.74 6.74
C VAL A 333 15.76 9.37 6.11
N HIS A 334 15.72 9.32 4.77
CA HIS A 334 15.59 8.06 4.02
C HIS A 334 16.96 7.50 3.62
N PRO A 335 17.08 6.17 3.50
CA PRO A 335 18.34 5.57 3.10
C PRO A 335 18.77 5.97 1.70
N LEU A 336 20.07 6.03 1.47
CA LEU A 336 20.66 6.11 0.13
C LEU A 336 20.40 4.82 -0.65
N THR A 337 20.50 4.90 -1.97
CA THR A 337 20.29 3.73 -2.84
C THR A 337 21.29 2.61 -2.55
N GLU A 338 22.57 2.92 -2.38
CA GLU A 338 23.56 1.90 -2.00
C GLU A 338 23.27 1.31 -0.62
N TYR A 339 22.80 2.12 0.33
CA TYR A 339 22.52 1.66 1.69
C TYR A 339 21.37 0.66 1.71
N ILE A 340 20.26 0.98 1.03
CA ILE A 340 19.09 0.10 1.02
C ILE A 340 19.39 -1.22 0.28
N GLN A 341 20.24 -1.16 -0.75
CA GLN A 341 20.69 -2.33 -1.49
C GLN A 341 21.57 -3.23 -0.64
N ASP A 342 22.62 -2.69 -0.02
CA ASP A 342 23.61 -3.46 0.73
C ASP A 342 23.05 -4.01 2.06
N ASN A 343 22.11 -3.30 2.69
CA ASN A 343 21.60 -3.69 4.01
C ASN A 343 20.25 -4.41 3.99
N PHE A 344 19.41 -4.19 2.96
CA PHE A 344 18.04 -4.71 2.95
C PHE A 344 17.67 -5.49 1.68
N GLY A 345 18.52 -5.48 0.65
CA GLY A 345 18.31 -6.22 -0.59
C GLY A 345 17.31 -5.56 -1.56
N MET A 346 17.11 -4.24 -1.47
CA MET A 346 16.23 -3.49 -2.37
C MET A 346 17.01 -2.65 -3.38
N HIS A 347 16.49 -2.53 -4.61
CA HIS A 347 17.21 -1.91 -5.72
C HIS A 347 16.94 -0.40 -5.89
N TYR A 348 16.00 0.15 -5.14
CA TYR A 348 15.66 1.56 -5.12
C TYR A 348 15.16 1.92 -3.72
N THR A 349 15.26 3.21 -3.39
CA THR A 349 14.97 3.72 -2.06
C THR A 349 13.73 4.61 -2.05
N GLN A 350 13.33 5.04 -0.86
CA GLN A 350 12.31 6.07 -0.67
C GLN A 350 12.90 7.44 -0.99
N ASP A 351 12.82 7.83 -2.25
CA ASP A 351 12.81 9.25 -2.58
C ASP A 351 11.38 9.76 -2.44
N GLU A 352 11.19 10.94 -1.83
CA GLU A 352 9.86 11.49 -1.61
C GLU A 352 9.78 12.98 -1.91
N SER A 353 8.56 13.50 -1.91
CA SER A 353 8.28 14.92 -1.97
C SER A 353 6.98 15.24 -1.25
N TYR A 354 6.89 16.46 -0.71
CA TYR A 354 5.70 16.98 -0.05
C TYR A 354 5.01 17.97 -0.96
N TYR A 355 3.88 17.57 -1.52
CA TYR A 355 2.95 18.48 -2.16
C TYR A 355 1.94 18.99 -1.13
N ILE A 356 1.94 20.30 -0.87
CA ILE A 356 1.10 20.89 0.17
C ILE A 356 -0.34 21.02 -0.36
N LEU A 357 -1.22 20.10 0.04
CA LEU A 357 -2.64 20.10 -0.36
C LEU A 357 -3.41 21.25 0.29
N ASP A 358 -3.16 21.51 1.57
CA ASP A 358 -3.72 22.64 2.32
C ASP A 358 -2.73 23.04 3.43
N ALA A 359 -2.82 24.29 3.89
CA ALA A 359 -1.87 24.84 4.85
C ALA A 359 -2.50 25.94 5.72
N GLN A 360 -2.11 25.97 6.99
CA GLN A 360 -2.29 27.11 7.88
C GLN A 360 -1.27 28.21 7.56
N GLU A 361 -1.47 29.41 8.12
CA GLU A 361 -0.62 30.57 7.83
C GLU A 361 0.84 30.38 8.28
N ASP A 362 1.06 29.60 9.34
CA ASP A 362 2.34 29.25 9.95
C ASP A 362 2.85 27.85 9.57
N ALA A 363 2.25 27.23 8.54
CA ALA A 363 2.67 25.96 8.00
C ALA A 363 4.12 26.01 7.51
N HIS A 364 4.88 24.96 7.81
CA HIS A 364 6.29 24.89 7.46
C HIS A 364 6.77 23.46 7.26
N VAL A 365 7.91 23.32 6.58
CA VAL A 365 8.64 22.06 6.43
C VAL A 365 10.04 22.22 6.97
N TYR A 366 10.52 21.19 7.66
CA TYR A 366 11.92 21.05 7.98
C TYR A 366 12.62 20.40 6.79
N LEU A 367 13.69 21.01 6.28
CA LEU A 367 14.34 20.53 5.05
C LEU A 367 15.83 20.87 4.98
N GLY A 368 16.68 19.86 5.08
CA GLY A 368 18.12 19.95 5.10
C GLY A 368 18.69 20.61 6.35
N LEU A 369 20.02 20.54 6.47
CA LEU A 369 20.75 21.12 7.59
C LEU A 369 21.02 22.62 7.36
N LYS A 370 21.26 23.36 8.43
CA LYS A 370 21.72 24.76 8.33
C LYS A 370 23.16 24.83 7.83
N ASP A 371 23.51 25.94 7.18
CA ASP A 371 24.90 26.22 6.82
C ASP A 371 25.81 26.25 8.06
N GLY A 372 27.03 25.71 7.92
CA GLY A 372 28.00 25.63 9.01
C GLY A 372 27.73 24.58 10.10
N VAL A 373 26.64 23.81 10.00
CA VAL A 373 26.41 22.66 10.88
C VAL A 373 27.41 21.54 10.60
N GLU A 374 28.15 21.12 11.61
CA GLU A 374 28.95 19.89 11.54
C GLU A 374 28.06 18.67 11.83
N LEU A 375 28.18 17.63 11.00
CA LEU A 375 27.31 16.45 11.11
C LEU A 375 27.48 15.75 12.47
N ASP A 376 28.72 15.61 12.95
CA ASP A 376 29.00 14.96 14.22
C ASP A 376 28.38 15.71 15.41
N ASP A 377 28.34 17.05 15.37
CA ASP A 377 27.68 17.86 16.40
C ASP A 377 26.16 17.69 16.38
N PHE A 378 25.56 17.61 15.19
CA PHE A 378 24.14 17.32 15.02
C PHE A 378 23.78 15.94 15.57
N ILE A 379 24.54 14.89 15.21
CA ILE A 379 24.33 13.53 15.72
C ILE A 379 24.52 13.45 17.23
N LYS A 380 25.56 14.09 17.76
CA LYS A 380 25.80 14.13 19.20
C LYS A 380 24.62 14.76 19.94
N ALA A 381 24.08 15.88 19.43
CA ALA A 381 22.92 16.53 20.04
C ALA A 381 21.65 15.66 19.99
N LEU A 382 21.43 14.91 18.91
CA LEU A 382 20.33 13.93 18.83
C LEU A 382 20.48 12.81 19.87
N LYS A 383 21.70 12.25 20.00
CA LYS A 383 22.00 11.21 20.99
C LYS A 383 21.84 11.71 22.42
N GLU A 384 22.36 12.90 22.72
CA GLU A 384 22.19 13.54 24.03
C GLU A 384 20.71 13.79 24.37
N SER A 385 19.90 14.25 23.40
CA SER A 385 18.45 14.41 23.56
C SER A 385 17.78 13.06 23.88
N GLN A 386 18.15 12.00 23.16
CA GLN A 386 17.60 10.66 23.38
C GLN A 386 17.98 10.08 24.75
N GLU A 387 19.23 10.28 25.19
CA GLU A 387 19.74 9.77 26.47
C GLU A 387 19.18 10.53 27.67
N THR A 388 19.06 11.85 27.56
CA THR A 388 18.67 12.73 28.67
C THR A 388 17.18 13.03 28.73
N GLY A 389 16.45 12.84 27.62
CA GLY A 389 15.07 13.29 27.46
C GLY A 389 14.92 14.80 27.27
N ASN A 390 16.03 15.55 27.21
CA ASN A 390 15.99 16.99 26.95
C ASN A 390 15.56 17.27 25.52
N ARG A 391 14.92 18.43 25.30
CA ARG A 391 14.52 18.87 23.96
C ARG A 391 15.75 19.01 23.06
N PHE A 392 15.65 18.47 21.84
CA PHE A 392 16.61 18.73 20.78
C PHE A 392 16.41 20.15 20.24
N GLU A 393 17.47 20.96 20.20
CA GLU A 393 17.44 22.33 19.67
C GLU A 393 17.43 22.34 18.14
N ASP A 394 16.33 21.89 17.54
CA ASP A 394 16.17 21.76 16.08
C ASP A 394 16.48 23.05 15.33
N GLU A 395 16.15 24.21 15.90
CA GLU A 395 16.38 25.52 15.30
C GLU A 395 17.86 25.85 15.13
N LYS A 396 18.76 25.16 15.83
CA LYS A 396 20.21 25.33 15.65
C LYS A 396 20.71 24.57 14.42
N TYR A 397 20.07 23.46 14.07
CA TYR A 397 20.65 22.48 13.15
C TYR A 397 19.90 22.32 11.83
N VAL A 398 18.58 22.51 11.80
CA VAL A 398 17.73 22.15 10.66
C VAL A 398 17.05 23.40 10.10
N ASN A 399 16.93 23.52 8.78
CA ASN A 399 16.16 24.62 8.20
C ASN A 399 14.68 24.41 8.51
N ASN A 400 13.98 25.50 8.82
CA ASN A 400 12.53 25.53 8.95
C ASN A 400 12.03 26.53 7.90
N ILE A 401 11.32 26.03 6.89
CA ILE A 401 10.95 26.77 5.68
C ILE A 401 9.43 26.91 5.64
N PRO A 402 8.88 28.14 5.63
CA PRO A 402 7.44 28.35 5.47
C PRO A 402 6.95 27.80 4.14
N VAL A 403 5.76 27.20 4.14
CA VAL A 403 5.12 26.66 2.94
C VAL A 403 3.68 27.12 2.83
N GLN A 404 3.19 27.19 1.60
CA GLN A 404 1.81 27.53 1.29
C GLN A 404 1.13 26.42 0.50
N LYS A 405 -0.20 26.50 0.42
CA LYS A 405 -0.99 25.62 -0.43
C LYS A 405 -0.41 25.59 -1.85
N HIS A 406 -0.19 24.38 -2.37
CA HIS A 406 0.39 24.09 -3.68
C HIS A 406 1.90 24.37 -3.82
N ASP A 407 2.61 24.63 -2.72
CA ASP A 407 4.06 24.45 -2.71
C ASP A 407 4.41 22.96 -2.85
N HIS A 408 5.60 22.71 -3.38
CA HIS A 408 6.15 21.37 -3.56
C HIS A 408 7.60 21.37 -3.07
N ALA A 409 7.88 20.57 -2.03
CA ALA A 409 9.21 20.36 -1.48
C ALA A 409 9.73 18.98 -1.89
N LEU A 410 10.89 18.92 -2.53
CA LEU A 410 11.55 17.70 -2.98
C LEU A 410 12.47 17.17 -1.90
N ILE A 411 12.50 15.86 -1.71
CA ILE A 411 13.19 15.19 -0.61
C ILE A 411 13.93 13.96 -1.18
N PRO A 412 15.00 14.19 -1.96
CA PRO A 412 15.83 13.08 -2.41
C PRO A 412 16.47 12.39 -1.19
N ALA A 413 16.74 11.09 -1.32
CA ALA A 413 17.35 10.27 -0.28
C ALA A 413 18.57 10.94 0.40
N GLY A 414 18.70 10.72 1.70
CA GLY A 414 19.74 11.35 2.52
C GLY A 414 19.47 12.79 2.95
N THR A 415 18.33 13.38 2.57
CA THR A 415 17.91 14.71 3.06
C THR A 415 17.23 14.61 4.42
N VAL A 416 17.72 15.35 5.42
CA VAL A 416 17.03 15.50 6.73
C VAL A 416 15.76 16.30 6.53
N HIS A 417 14.61 15.78 6.96
CA HIS A 417 13.33 16.46 6.73
C HIS A 417 12.25 16.11 7.76
N CYS A 418 11.17 16.89 7.78
CA CYS A 418 9.95 16.65 8.55
C CYS A 418 8.82 17.57 8.06
N SER A 419 7.59 17.04 7.92
CA SER A 419 6.39 17.90 7.82
C SER A 419 6.13 18.56 9.18
N GLY A 420 6.26 19.88 9.23
CA GLY A 420 5.86 20.66 10.40
C GLY A 420 4.35 20.67 10.59
N SER A 421 3.89 21.10 11.76
CA SER A 421 2.46 21.26 12.05
C SER A 421 1.78 22.23 11.09
N GLY A 422 0.47 22.07 10.92
CA GLY A 422 -0.36 23.01 10.16
C GLY A 422 -0.39 22.75 8.66
N SER A 423 0.02 21.57 8.20
CA SER A 423 -0.03 21.18 6.78
C SER A 423 -0.87 19.91 6.57
N MET A 424 -1.63 19.90 5.47
CA MET A 424 -2.11 18.68 4.85
C MET A 424 -1.17 18.36 3.68
N VAL A 425 -0.37 17.32 3.81
CA VAL A 425 0.62 16.93 2.80
C VAL A 425 0.08 15.75 2.00
N LEU A 426 0.15 15.86 0.68
CA LEU A 426 0.19 14.71 -0.21
C LEU A 426 1.67 14.35 -0.41
N GLU A 427 2.10 13.30 0.28
CA GLU A 427 3.39 12.69 0.08
C GLU A 427 3.37 11.95 -1.25
N ILE A 428 4.26 12.33 -2.16
CA ILE A 428 4.48 11.64 -3.42
C ILE A 428 5.84 10.97 -3.30
N SER A 429 5.88 9.65 -3.24
CA SER A 429 7.12 8.95 -2.91
C SER A 429 7.28 7.65 -3.69
N ALA A 430 8.52 7.18 -3.74
CA ALA A 430 8.82 5.83 -4.18
C ALA A 430 8.26 4.82 -3.16
N THR A 431 7.74 3.70 -3.65
CA THR A 431 6.98 2.73 -2.84
C THR A 431 7.64 2.11 -1.61
N PRO A 432 8.98 1.93 -1.51
CA PRO A 432 9.60 1.44 -0.28
C PRO A 432 9.24 2.37 0.90
N TYR A 433 8.27 1.99 1.74
CA TYR A 433 7.68 2.91 2.73
C TYR A 433 8.13 2.67 4.16
N ILE A 434 8.63 1.46 4.44
CA ILE A 434 9.02 1.10 5.80
C ILE A 434 10.35 1.76 6.21
N PHE A 435 11.10 2.32 5.24
CA PHE A 435 12.48 2.83 5.38
C PHE A 435 12.56 4.29 5.79
N THR A 436 12.09 4.57 6.99
CA THR A 436 12.18 5.90 7.61
C THR A 436 13.09 5.86 8.82
N PHE A 437 14.29 6.42 8.71
CA PHE A 437 15.20 6.54 9.86
C PHE A 437 14.85 7.78 10.66
N LYS A 438 14.04 7.57 11.69
CA LYS A 438 13.63 8.63 12.61
C LYS A 438 14.86 9.08 13.42
N LEU A 439 15.15 10.37 13.39
CA LEU A 439 16.25 11.01 14.10
C LEU A 439 15.77 11.60 15.43
N TYR A 440 14.59 12.21 15.41
CA TYR A 440 13.98 12.82 16.59
C TYR A 440 12.45 12.80 16.49
N ASP A 441 11.77 12.60 17.62
CA ASP A 441 10.31 12.51 17.68
C ASP A 441 9.68 13.44 18.71
N TRP A 442 10.32 14.59 18.96
CA TRP A 442 9.77 15.69 19.77
C TRP A 442 9.48 15.31 21.22
N GLY A 443 10.22 14.34 21.76
CA GLY A 443 10.05 13.83 23.12
C GLY A 443 8.74 13.09 23.36
N ARG A 444 8.04 12.66 22.30
CA ARG A 444 6.76 11.96 22.39
C ARG A 444 6.93 10.46 22.61
N VAL A 445 5.89 9.85 23.18
CA VAL A 445 5.71 8.40 23.20
C VAL A 445 4.67 7.99 22.15
N GLY A 446 4.77 6.77 21.65
CA GLY A 446 3.79 6.17 20.76
C GLY A 446 2.44 5.92 21.44
N LEU A 447 1.45 5.50 20.65
CA LEU A 447 0.12 5.13 21.17
C LEU A 447 0.16 3.92 22.11
N ASP A 448 1.24 3.12 22.03
CA ASP A 448 1.55 2.01 22.93
C ASP A 448 2.19 2.46 24.27
N GLY A 449 2.40 3.76 24.45
CA GLY A 449 3.05 4.35 25.62
C GLY A 449 4.58 4.16 25.67
N LYS A 450 5.19 3.59 24.63
CA LYS A 450 6.64 3.40 24.53
C LYS A 450 7.26 4.49 23.65
N PRO A 451 8.55 4.84 23.83
CA PRO A 451 9.24 5.67 22.85
C PRO A 451 9.16 5.05 21.44
N ARG A 452 8.89 5.88 20.43
CA ARG A 452 8.96 5.40 19.04
C ARG A 452 10.41 5.02 18.70
N PRO A 453 10.64 4.03 17.84
CA PRO A 453 11.99 3.69 17.41
C PRO A 453 12.70 4.91 16.79
N ILE A 454 13.91 5.19 17.25
CA ILE A 454 14.83 6.19 16.71
C ILE A 454 16.05 5.46 16.16
N ASN A 455 16.58 5.92 15.03
CA ASN A 455 17.63 5.27 14.26
C ASN A 455 18.76 6.26 13.92
N VAL A 456 19.26 7.00 14.92
CA VAL A 456 20.28 8.05 14.72
C VAL A 456 21.53 7.51 14.01
N ASP A 457 22.00 6.31 14.35
CA ASP A 457 23.21 5.73 13.73
C ASP A 457 23.01 5.42 12.24
N ARG A 458 21.86 4.83 11.87
CA ARG A 458 21.53 4.64 10.44
C ARG A 458 21.34 6.00 9.75
N GLY A 459 20.78 6.97 10.45
CA GLY A 459 20.69 8.34 10.01
C GLY A 459 22.06 8.91 9.64
N TYR A 460 23.04 8.78 10.54
CA TYR A 460 24.42 9.23 10.31
C TYR A 460 25.03 8.63 9.04
N GLU A 461 24.81 7.35 8.78
CA GLU A 461 25.30 6.65 7.58
C GLU A 461 24.67 7.14 6.27
N ASN A 462 23.52 7.83 6.34
CA ASN A 462 22.72 8.19 5.16
C ASN A 462 22.59 9.70 4.91
N ILE A 463 22.82 10.54 5.91
CA ILE A 463 22.70 12.00 5.76
C ILE A 463 23.71 12.53 4.75
N GLN A 464 23.21 13.24 3.74
CA GLN A 464 24.00 13.96 2.76
C GLN A 464 24.34 15.36 3.29
N THR A 465 25.64 15.61 3.53
CA THR A 465 26.12 16.85 4.21
C THR A 465 26.17 18.07 3.30
N ASP A 466 25.92 17.91 2.00
CA ASP A 466 25.79 18.98 1.01
C ASP A 466 24.37 19.56 0.94
N ARG A 467 23.37 18.89 1.52
CA ARG A 467 21.96 19.34 1.61
C ARG A 467 21.77 20.44 2.66
N ARG A 468 22.46 21.57 2.47
CA ARG A 468 22.48 22.73 3.38
C ARG A 468 21.57 23.87 2.91
N THR A 469 21.39 24.92 3.73
CA THR A 469 20.43 26.01 3.49
C THR A 469 20.48 26.54 2.06
N ASP A 470 21.64 27.02 1.59
CA ASP A 470 21.78 27.58 0.24
C ASP A 470 21.48 26.55 -0.85
N TRP A 471 21.91 25.30 -0.68
CA TRP A 471 21.66 24.24 -1.66
C TRP A 471 20.18 23.86 -1.69
N VAL A 472 19.54 23.72 -0.53
CA VAL A 472 18.12 23.38 -0.38
C VAL A 472 17.25 24.42 -1.08
N MET A 473 17.46 25.71 -0.80
CA MET A 473 16.68 26.79 -1.41
C MET A 473 16.85 26.85 -2.93
N ASN A 474 18.01 26.44 -3.45
CA ASN A 474 18.29 26.44 -4.88
C ASN A 474 17.81 25.17 -5.62
N ASN A 475 17.52 24.07 -4.91
CA ASN A 475 17.31 22.77 -5.55
C ASN A 475 16.04 22.03 -5.13
N LEU A 476 15.51 22.26 -3.92
CA LEU A 476 14.46 21.41 -3.35
C LEU A 476 13.09 22.07 -3.19
N ILE A 477 13.01 23.40 -3.12
CA ILE A 477 11.72 24.08 -2.95
C ILE A 477 11.51 25.13 -4.04
N HIS A 478 10.23 25.38 -4.38
CA HIS A 478 9.83 26.38 -5.38
C HIS A 478 10.47 26.14 -6.76
N ARG A 479 10.57 24.86 -7.17
CA ARG A 479 11.22 24.42 -8.41
C ARG A 479 10.28 24.27 -9.61
N ALA A 480 9.08 24.83 -9.52
CA ALA A 480 8.08 24.71 -10.59
C ALA A 480 8.56 25.39 -11.89
N THR A 481 8.43 24.68 -13.00
CA THR A 481 8.74 25.19 -14.34
C THR A 481 7.54 25.01 -15.26
N VAL A 482 7.22 26.04 -16.05
CA VAL A 482 6.13 25.95 -17.03
C VAL A 482 6.58 25.08 -18.19
N ILE A 483 5.83 24.01 -18.45
CA ILE A 483 6.05 23.07 -19.56
C ILE A 483 5.20 23.45 -20.76
N ASP A 484 3.94 23.81 -20.50
CA ASP A 484 2.99 24.22 -21.53
C ASP A 484 1.97 25.21 -20.97
N ARG A 485 1.40 26.04 -21.83
CA ARG A 485 0.39 27.03 -21.47
C ARG A 485 -0.42 27.47 -22.69
N ASP A 486 -1.73 27.51 -22.52
CA ASP A 486 -2.65 28.24 -23.38
C ASP A 486 -3.64 29.11 -22.57
N GLU A 487 -4.76 29.51 -23.18
CA GLU A 487 -5.80 30.32 -22.53
C GLU A 487 -6.55 29.58 -21.40
N HIS A 488 -6.66 28.25 -21.51
CA HIS A 488 -7.49 27.40 -20.65
C HIS A 488 -6.68 26.41 -19.81
N MET A 489 -5.37 26.31 -20.04
CA MET A 489 -4.48 25.33 -19.42
C MET A 489 -3.13 25.94 -19.05
N LEU A 490 -2.63 25.53 -17.88
CA LEU A 490 -1.25 25.69 -17.46
C LEU A 490 -0.71 24.33 -16.99
N VAL A 491 0.40 23.88 -17.57
CA VAL A 491 1.13 22.68 -17.14
C VAL A 491 2.45 23.10 -16.53
N GLU A 492 2.65 22.73 -15.27
CA GLU A 492 3.88 22.99 -14.53
C GLU A 492 4.53 21.68 -14.12
N ARG A 493 5.82 21.50 -14.40
CA ARG A 493 6.61 20.47 -13.74
C ARG A 493 7.02 20.98 -12.38
N THR A 494 6.43 20.42 -11.32
CA THR A 494 6.61 20.90 -9.94
C THR A 494 7.60 20.06 -9.14
N GLY A 495 7.95 18.87 -9.62
CA GLY A 495 8.84 17.94 -8.93
C GLY A 495 9.59 17.07 -9.92
N LEU A 496 10.91 17.24 -9.91
CA LEU A 496 11.87 16.42 -10.62
C LEU A 496 13.28 16.75 -10.11
N HIS A 497 13.67 16.20 -8.96
CA HIS A 497 15.08 16.22 -8.60
C HIS A 497 15.86 15.31 -9.57
N GLU A 498 17.11 15.64 -9.88
CA GLU A 498 17.87 14.89 -10.88
C GLU A 498 18.12 13.42 -10.50
N LEU A 499 18.06 13.10 -9.21
CA LEU A 499 18.23 11.76 -8.65
C LEU A 499 16.91 10.96 -8.59
N GLU A 500 15.76 11.62 -8.69
CA GLU A 500 14.45 10.99 -8.55
C GLU A 500 13.95 10.42 -9.88
N PHE A 501 13.20 9.31 -9.86
CA PHE A 501 12.58 8.79 -11.07
C PHE A 501 11.12 9.22 -11.24
N ILE A 502 10.52 9.79 -10.20
CA ILE A 502 9.14 10.28 -10.23
C ILE A 502 9.15 11.71 -10.79
N ASP A 503 8.49 11.92 -11.92
CA ASP A 503 8.24 13.24 -12.50
C ASP A 503 6.81 13.65 -12.18
N THR A 504 6.63 14.84 -11.61
CA THR A 504 5.31 15.35 -11.25
C THR A 504 4.95 16.59 -12.06
N LEU A 505 3.79 16.49 -12.74
CA LEU A 505 3.18 17.58 -13.51
C LEU A 505 1.90 18.03 -12.80
N ARG A 506 1.76 19.33 -12.59
CA ARG A 506 0.53 19.97 -12.15
C ARG A 506 -0.18 20.56 -13.37
N TYR A 507 -1.38 20.06 -13.62
CA TYR A 507 -2.28 20.58 -14.65
C TYR A 507 -3.29 21.52 -13.98
N SER A 508 -3.30 22.78 -14.37
CA SER A 508 -4.36 23.73 -14.01
C SER A 508 -5.21 24.00 -15.24
N PHE A 509 -6.51 23.77 -15.20
CA PHE A 509 -7.36 23.90 -16.39
C PHE A 509 -8.82 24.25 -16.06
N ASP A 510 -9.51 24.94 -16.97
CA ASP A 510 -10.94 25.27 -16.86
C ASP A 510 -11.80 24.74 -18.04
N LYS A 511 -11.15 24.11 -19.02
CA LYS A 511 -11.74 23.37 -20.15
C LYS A 511 -11.17 21.96 -20.23
N GLU A 512 -11.69 21.21 -21.18
CA GLU A 512 -11.17 19.89 -21.52
C GLU A 512 -9.70 19.96 -21.96
N ILE A 513 -8.88 19.07 -21.42
CA ILE A 513 -7.49 18.86 -21.83
C ILE A 513 -7.26 17.40 -22.19
N VAL A 514 -6.26 17.14 -23.03
CA VAL A 514 -5.84 15.79 -23.45
C VAL A 514 -4.42 15.52 -22.94
N ILE A 515 -4.23 14.32 -22.40
CA ILE A 515 -2.96 13.86 -21.83
C ILE A 515 -2.56 12.56 -22.54
N THR A 516 -1.38 12.59 -23.16
CA THR A 516 -0.75 11.41 -23.77
C THR A 516 0.22 10.76 -22.77
N MET A 517 0.21 9.43 -22.69
CA MET A 517 1.04 8.63 -21.78
C MET A 517 2.23 8.01 -22.54
N ASN A 518 3.44 8.16 -21.99
CA ASN A 518 4.67 7.68 -22.62
C ASN A 518 5.11 6.29 -22.11
N ASP A 519 4.28 5.26 -22.32
CA ASP A 519 4.51 3.88 -21.81
C ASP A 519 4.82 3.83 -20.30
N THR A 520 4.10 4.65 -19.54
CA THR A 520 4.12 4.71 -18.07
C THR A 520 2.71 4.66 -17.52
N VAL A 521 2.56 4.28 -16.26
CA VAL A 521 1.35 4.54 -15.47
C VAL A 521 1.33 6.01 -15.01
N HIS A 522 0.13 6.59 -14.92
CA HIS A 522 -0.06 7.88 -14.26
C HIS A 522 -0.82 7.68 -12.94
N MET A 523 -0.32 8.31 -11.88
CA MET A 523 -0.96 8.36 -10.58
C MET A 523 -1.29 9.82 -10.28
N LEU A 524 -2.56 10.13 -10.02
CA LEU A 524 -3.06 11.49 -10.00
C LEU A 524 -3.89 11.77 -8.75
N ASN A 525 -3.96 13.03 -8.34
CA ASN A 525 -4.86 13.50 -7.29
C ASN A 525 -5.51 14.83 -7.69
N LEU A 526 -6.81 14.99 -7.43
CA LEU A 526 -7.52 16.25 -7.63
C LEU A 526 -7.26 17.22 -6.47
N VAL A 527 -6.19 18.02 -6.61
CA VAL A 527 -5.69 18.90 -5.55
C VAL A 527 -6.38 20.28 -5.49
N GLU A 528 -7.15 20.65 -6.50
CA GLU A 528 -8.03 21.83 -6.48
C GLU A 528 -9.24 21.62 -7.39
N GLY A 529 -10.43 21.94 -6.89
CA GLY A 529 -11.69 21.72 -7.59
C GLY A 529 -12.68 20.98 -6.68
N GLU A 530 -13.89 20.73 -7.17
CA GLU A 530 -14.88 19.86 -6.51
C GLU A 530 -14.91 18.47 -7.15
N GLU A 531 -14.87 18.43 -8.49
CA GLU A 531 -14.98 17.19 -9.26
C GLU A 531 -14.47 17.39 -10.70
N ILE A 532 -13.94 16.31 -11.28
CA ILE A 532 -13.54 16.21 -12.69
C ILE A 532 -14.04 14.89 -13.28
N GLU A 533 -14.04 14.79 -14.59
CA GLU A 533 -14.15 13.51 -15.30
C GLU A 533 -12.87 13.18 -16.06
N VAL A 534 -12.44 11.94 -15.95
CA VAL A 534 -11.47 11.29 -16.85
C VAL A 534 -12.25 10.62 -17.96
N PHE A 535 -11.99 10.92 -19.22
CA PHE A 535 -12.74 10.33 -20.35
C PHE A 535 -11.81 9.74 -21.41
N SER A 536 -12.33 8.73 -22.12
CA SER A 536 -11.66 8.13 -23.26
C SER A 536 -12.01 8.89 -24.54
N LEU A 537 -11.00 9.18 -25.36
CA LEU A 537 -11.17 9.83 -26.67
C LEU A 537 -11.78 8.88 -27.71
N THR A 538 -11.65 7.57 -27.46
CA THR A 538 -12.06 6.46 -28.33
C THR A 538 -13.27 5.70 -27.79
N ASN A 539 -13.80 6.09 -26.62
CA ASN A 539 -14.83 5.38 -25.86
C ASN A 539 -14.43 3.96 -25.41
N ASP A 540 -13.14 3.73 -25.13
CA ASP A 540 -12.62 2.46 -24.60
C ASP A 540 -13.04 2.21 -23.14
N PHE A 541 -13.42 3.27 -22.43
CA PHE A 541 -14.02 3.19 -21.09
C PHE A 541 -15.03 4.31 -20.86
N THR A 542 -15.98 4.08 -19.97
CA THR A 542 -16.97 5.07 -19.54
C THR A 542 -16.30 6.21 -18.76
N PRO A 543 -16.70 7.48 -18.95
CA PRO A 543 -16.15 8.59 -18.17
C PRO A 543 -16.13 8.29 -16.66
N TYR A 544 -14.97 8.48 -16.05
CA TYR A 544 -14.70 8.16 -14.66
C TYR A 544 -14.66 9.44 -13.84
N ARG A 545 -15.58 9.58 -12.89
CA ARG A 545 -15.67 10.77 -12.04
C ARG A 545 -14.69 10.69 -10.87
N VAL A 546 -14.06 11.80 -10.56
CA VAL A 546 -13.11 11.95 -9.46
C VAL A 546 -13.47 13.21 -8.69
N HIS A 547 -13.55 13.12 -7.37
CA HIS A 547 -13.87 14.22 -6.47
C HIS A 547 -12.62 14.83 -5.82
N TYR A 548 -12.81 15.95 -5.13
CA TYR A 548 -11.72 16.66 -4.45
C TYR A 548 -10.92 15.71 -3.54
N VAL A 549 -9.59 15.84 -3.61
CA VAL A 549 -8.57 15.04 -2.93
C VAL A 549 -8.63 13.53 -3.18
N GLU A 550 -9.40 13.04 -4.13
CA GLU A 550 -9.35 11.63 -4.49
C GLU A 550 -8.09 11.32 -5.32
N THR A 551 -7.32 10.33 -4.88
CA THR A 551 -6.23 9.75 -5.69
C THR A 551 -6.81 8.72 -6.66
N PHE A 552 -6.35 8.74 -7.91
CA PHE A 552 -6.75 7.80 -8.95
C PHE A 552 -5.58 7.43 -9.86
N ILE A 553 -5.66 6.24 -10.46
CA ILE A 553 -4.64 5.67 -11.34
C ILE A 553 -5.21 5.57 -12.75
N VAL A 554 -4.43 6.01 -13.74
CA VAL A 554 -4.68 5.74 -15.16
C VAL A 554 -3.65 4.72 -15.65
N PRO A 555 -4.06 3.48 -15.99
CA PRO A 555 -3.15 2.44 -16.47
C PRO A 555 -2.45 2.81 -17.77
N SER A 556 -1.24 2.30 -17.98
CA SER A 556 -0.48 2.51 -19.21
C SER A 556 -1.21 1.99 -20.47
N ALA A 557 -2.11 1.01 -20.34
CA ALA A 557 -2.92 0.49 -21.43
C ALA A 557 -3.86 1.54 -22.05
N VAL A 558 -4.20 2.60 -21.32
CA VAL A 558 -5.08 3.68 -21.80
C VAL A 558 -4.41 4.51 -22.90
N LYS A 559 -3.09 4.69 -22.84
CA LYS A 559 -2.24 5.45 -23.79
C LYS A 559 -2.54 6.94 -23.90
N GLU A 560 -3.80 7.34 -23.96
CA GLU A 560 -4.24 8.72 -24.04
C GLU A 560 -5.63 8.86 -23.41
N TYR A 561 -5.84 9.94 -22.66
CA TYR A 561 -7.11 10.24 -22.02
C TYR A 561 -7.30 11.74 -21.92
N GLY A 562 -8.53 12.18 -21.69
CA GLY A 562 -8.78 13.58 -21.38
C GLY A 562 -9.30 13.79 -19.96
N LEU A 563 -9.14 15.02 -19.49
CA LEU A 563 -9.67 15.51 -18.22
C LEU A 563 -10.56 16.72 -18.49
N ARG A 564 -11.69 16.83 -17.79
CA ARG A 564 -12.52 18.03 -17.83
C ARG A 564 -13.16 18.34 -16.47
N PRO A 565 -13.32 19.62 -16.11
CA PRO A 565 -14.13 20.01 -14.96
C PRO A 565 -15.61 19.64 -15.23
N VAL A 566 -16.30 19.10 -14.23
CA VAL A 566 -17.75 18.77 -14.33
C VAL A 566 -18.52 19.29 -13.13
N GLY A 567 -19.86 19.29 -13.22
CA GLY A 567 -20.76 19.65 -12.12
C GLY A 567 -20.39 20.97 -11.43
N LYS A 568 -20.05 20.95 -10.13
CA LYS A 568 -19.71 22.19 -9.37
C LYS A 568 -18.40 22.85 -9.82
N SER A 569 -17.57 22.13 -10.56
CA SER A 569 -16.30 22.61 -11.13
C SER A 569 -16.46 23.16 -12.55
N GLU A 570 -17.62 23.03 -13.21
CA GLU A 570 -17.81 23.58 -14.57
C GLU A 570 -17.52 25.09 -14.63
N GLY A 571 -16.67 25.48 -15.59
CA GLY A 571 -16.27 26.87 -15.80
C GLY A 571 -15.35 27.44 -14.73
N LYS A 572 -14.80 26.62 -13.83
CA LYS A 572 -13.81 26.99 -12.83
C LYS A 572 -12.49 26.32 -13.14
N THR A 573 -11.39 26.99 -12.82
CA THR A 573 -10.07 26.35 -12.82
C THR A 573 -10.02 25.26 -11.75
N VAL A 574 -9.63 24.06 -12.15
CA VAL A 574 -9.27 22.94 -11.27
C VAL A 574 -7.78 22.65 -11.40
N LYS A 575 -7.21 21.92 -10.44
CA LYS A 575 -5.81 21.48 -10.47
C LYS A 575 -5.70 20.00 -10.18
N VAL A 576 -4.94 19.30 -11.00
CA VAL A 576 -4.59 17.90 -10.82
C VAL A 576 -3.07 17.78 -10.75
N ILE A 577 -2.56 17.11 -9.72
CA ILE A 577 -1.16 16.68 -9.68
C ILE A 577 -1.10 15.28 -10.29
N CYS A 578 -0.11 15.04 -11.15
CA CYS A 578 0.10 13.78 -11.86
C CYS A 578 1.55 13.35 -11.68
N ALA A 579 1.77 12.20 -11.06
CA ALA A 579 3.07 11.55 -10.94
C ALA A 579 3.20 10.42 -11.98
N SER A 580 4.39 10.30 -12.55
CA SER A 580 4.73 9.24 -13.51
C SER A 580 6.21 8.89 -13.41
N VAL A 581 6.60 7.71 -13.92
CA VAL A 581 8.02 7.33 -14.01
C VAL A 581 8.60 7.90 -15.30
N ARG A 582 9.72 8.63 -15.21
CA ARG A 582 10.40 9.21 -16.38
C ARG A 582 11.27 8.24 -17.17
#